data_AF-A0A9W9ZAW0-F1
#
_entry.id   AF-A0A9W9ZAW0-F1
#
_cell.length_a   1.000
_cell.length_b   1.000
_cell.length_c   1.000
_cell.angle_alpha   90.00
_cell.angle_beta   90.00
_cell.angle_gamma   90.00
#
_symmetry.space_group_name_H-M   'P 1'
#
loop_
_entity.id
_entity.type
_entity.pdbx_description
1 polymer ?
#
loop_
_entity_poly.entity_id
_entity_poly.type
_entity_poly.pdbx_seq_one_letter_code
_entity_poly.pdbx_strand_id
1 'polypeptide(L)'
;MEKFQRFFGLKSRNLPEWNWNRAYRSQIVELFPDTTVGVLKECFEALQLYDLAELLEKVRPRSLRPALSLEQIEQLRGSSDRPTKYHSNVAVLVVKQIVGGLDNVASDNAEKIEAFFKDLNSRNEVTIIASPPGLQAVRKMEKQLKLQEEEKKRMRHRLEIEIPQERESLEKEMQEQKEGKKTRFGIPPQDLSSQLEGIQQYEVRKRRELERFEKKVAVLRKQRETIFKPQIEELQKEIEKAKTAISTAMDKWIHNQDKFTCFAVFVISDDKWSTEAMLEECIMEKLALIPDHAKLVVTPSEWKTIGTVPETLHVMCNLNYLTYKFYPLMIEIFNKRRETLDLVSMMQELGRTLFGRGIHLTKDTLSTLLRFQKTEEKRFRISGS
;
A
#
# COMPACT_ATOMS: atom_id res chain seq x y z
N MET A 1 -17.98 19.12 17.95
CA MET A 1 -17.71 17.78 17.35
C MET A 1 -18.44 16.62 18.02
N GLU A 2 -18.53 16.57 19.35
CA GLU A 2 -19.33 15.54 20.05
C GLU A 2 -20.81 15.52 19.60
N LYS A 3 -21.40 16.71 19.35
CA LYS A 3 -22.72 16.85 18.73
C LYS A 3 -22.83 16.19 17.35
N PHE A 4 -21.84 16.33 16.47
CA PHE A 4 -21.83 15.72 15.13
C PHE A 4 -21.75 14.19 15.24
N GLN A 5 -20.83 13.65 16.04
CA GLN A 5 -20.68 12.21 16.23
C GLN A 5 -21.93 11.58 16.82
N ARG A 6 -22.57 12.26 17.79
CA ARG A 6 -23.83 11.82 18.38
C ARG A 6 -25.00 11.88 17.42
N PHE A 7 -25.07 12.91 16.57
CA PHE A 7 -26.12 13.07 15.56
C PHE A 7 -26.03 12.00 14.46
N PHE A 8 -24.81 11.67 14.00
CA PHE A 8 -24.57 10.69 12.95
C PHE A 8 -24.24 9.27 13.47
N GLY A 9 -24.38 9.01 14.78
CA GLY A 9 -24.16 7.68 15.38
C GLY A 9 -22.72 7.16 15.28
N LEU A 10 -21.72 8.04 15.12
CA LEU A 10 -20.32 7.66 14.96
C LEU A 10 -19.69 7.37 16.34
N LYS A 11 -19.12 6.17 16.50
CA LYS A 11 -18.40 5.81 17.74
C LYS A 11 -17.12 6.62 17.85
N SER A 12 -16.95 7.31 18.98
CA SER A 12 -15.70 7.98 19.36
C SER A 12 -14.51 7.01 19.22
N ARG A 13 -13.66 7.24 18.22
CA ARG A 13 -12.31 6.66 18.21
C ARG A 13 -11.40 7.67 18.89
N ASN A 14 -10.89 7.34 20.07
CA ASN A 14 -9.92 8.14 20.82
C ASN A 14 -8.65 8.39 20.01
N LEU A 15 -8.65 9.41 19.14
CA LEU A 15 -7.46 9.92 18.46
C LEU A 15 -6.93 11.14 19.23
N PRO A 16 -5.62 11.45 19.20
CA PRO A 16 -5.08 12.66 19.85
C PRO A 16 -5.53 13.94 19.11
N GLU A 17 -5.88 15.02 19.84
CA GLU A 17 -6.45 16.33 19.39
C GLU A 17 -5.81 16.96 18.13
N TRP A 18 -4.57 16.59 17.82
CA TRP A 18 -3.70 17.15 16.80
C TRP A 18 -3.90 16.44 15.44
N ASN A 19 -4.60 15.30 15.44
CA ASN A 19 -4.92 14.47 14.27
C ASN A 19 -6.37 14.68 13.77
N TRP A 20 -7.18 15.47 14.48
CA TRP A 20 -8.63 15.55 14.27
C TRP A 20 -9.06 16.41 13.08
N ASN A 21 -8.44 17.57 12.88
CA ASN A 21 -8.73 18.43 11.71
C ASN A 21 -8.36 17.74 10.37
N ARG A 22 -7.40 16.80 10.42
CA ARG A 22 -6.89 16.10 9.24
C ARG A 22 -7.73 14.88 8.88
N ALA A 23 -8.13 14.07 9.87
CA ALA A 23 -8.89 12.84 9.64
C ALA A 23 -10.33 13.13 9.15
N TYR A 24 -10.96 14.21 9.62
CA TYR A 24 -12.37 14.50 9.32
C TYR A 24 -12.60 15.10 7.93
N ARG A 25 -11.66 15.87 7.37
CA ARG A 25 -11.81 16.43 6.02
C ARG A 25 -11.94 15.35 4.95
N SER A 26 -11.19 14.26 5.10
CA SER A 26 -11.27 13.11 4.20
C SER A 26 -12.56 12.32 4.45
N GLN A 27 -12.94 12.13 5.72
CA GLN A 27 -14.11 11.33 6.10
C GLN A 27 -15.46 11.99 5.77
N ILE A 28 -15.62 13.32 5.86
CA ILE A 28 -16.89 13.98 5.51
C ILE A 28 -17.21 13.77 4.03
N VAL A 29 -16.20 13.85 3.16
CA VAL A 29 -16.36 13.61 1.71
C VAL A 29 -16.70 12.14 1.42
N GLU A 30 -16.18 11.21 2.21
CA GLU A 30 -16.50 9.77 2.10
C GLU A 30 -17.89 9.42 2.66
N LEU A 31 -18.37 10.15 3.67
CA LEU A 31 -19.68 9.94 4.28
C LEU A 31 -20.84 10.46 3.40
N PHE A 32 -20.56 11.42 2.52
CA PHE A 32 -21.55 12.06 1.65
C PHE A 32 -21.02 12.22 0.21
N PRO A 33 -20.68 11.12 -0.49
CA PRO A 33 -19.99 11.17 -1.77
C PRO A 33 -20.80 11.87 -2.88
N ASP A 34 -22.13 11.82 -2.79
CA ASP A 34 -23.05 12.35 -3.81
C ASP A 34 -23.76 13.65 -3.38
N THR A 35 -23.37 14.24 -2.23
CA THR A 35 -24.00 15.47 -1.72
C THR A 35 -23.14 16.69 -2.02
N THR A 36 -23.74 17.72 -2.61
CA THR A 36 -23.01 18.96 -2.92
C THR A 36 -22.61 19.68 -1.62
N VAL A 37 -21.48 20.38 -1.66
CA VAL A 37 -20.97 21.13 -0.48
C VAL A 37 -21.98 22.18 0.00
N GLY A 38 -22.78 22.75 -0.90
CA GLY A 38 -23.85 23.69 -0.54
C GLY A 38 -24.91 23.06 0.35
N VAL A 39 -25.40 21.86 -0.03
CA VAL A 39 -26.42 21.13 0.76
C VAL A 39 -25.84 20.67 2.11
N LEU A 40 -24.57 20.24 2.15
CA LEU A 40 -23.92 19.88 3.42
C LEU A 40 -23.73 21.09 4.33
N LYS A 41 -23.41 22.25 3.77
CA LYS A 41 -23.28 23.51 4.51
C LYS A 41 -24.62 23.91 5.12
N GLU A 42 -25.69 23.94 4.32
CA GLU A 42 -27.04 24.24 4.80
C GLU A 42 -27.49 23.29 5.91
N CYS A 43 -27.22 21.98 5.75
CA CYS A 43 -27.49 20.99 6.79
C CYS A 43 -26.69 21.25 8.08
N PHE A 44 -25.40 21.57 7.99
CA PHE A 44 -24.58 21.85 9.17
C PHE A 44 -24.97 23.16 9.85
N GLU A 45 -25.34 24.19 9.11
CA GLU A 45 -25.89 25.43 9.64
C GLU A 45 -27.23 25.18 10.37
N ALA A 46 -28.14 24.42 9.75
CA ALA A 46 -29.41 24.04 10.35
C ALA A 46 -29.25 23.23 11.65
N LEU A 47 -28.18 22.42 11.73
CA LEU A 47 -27.84 21.63 12.92
C LEU A 47 -26.98 22.39 13.94
N GLN A 48 -26.75 23.69 13.74
CA GLN A 48 -25.90 24.56 14.57
C GLN A 48 -24.46 24.04 14.71
N LEU A 49 -23.96 23.38 13.67
CA LEU A 49 -22.61 22.87 13.53
C LEU A 49 -21.74 23.87 12.76
N TYR A 50 -21.72 25.11 13.23
CA TYR A 50 -21.07 26.24 12.53
C TYR A 50 -19.56 26.02 12.31
N ASP A 51 -18.87 25.34 13.24
CA ASP A 51 -17.47 24.97 13.08
C ASP A 51 -17.23 24.10 11.83
N LEU A 52 -18.19 23.22 11.50
CA LEU A 52 -18.15 22.34 10.34
C LEU A 52 -18.56 23.07 9.06
N ALA A 53 -19.52 23.98 9.13
CA ALA A 53 -19.89 24.85 8.02
C ALA A 53 -18.72 25.79 7.63
N GLU A 54 -18.04 26.39 8.60
CA GLU A 54 -16.83 27.20 8.39
C GLU A 54 -15.66 26.35 7.86
N LEU A 55 -15.56 25.09 8.31
CA LEU A 55 -14.59 24.14 7.78
C LEU A 55 -14.89 23.77 6.33
N LEU A 56 -16.16 23.66 5.93
CA LEU A 56 -16.58 23.50 4.53
C LEU A 56 -16.35 24.77 3.70
N GLU A 57 -16.48 25.97 4.26
CA GLU A 57 -16.09 27.21 3.55
C GLU A 57 -14.58 27.27 3.27
N LYS A 58 -13.77 26.83 4.23
CA LYS A 58 -12.31 26.69 4.06
C LYS A 58 -11.94 25.52 3.16
N VAL A 59 -12.82 24.55 3.00
CA VAL A 59 -12.73 23.42 2.07
C VAL A 59 -13.64 23.75 0.90
N ARG A 60 -13.31 24.78 0.11
CA ARG A 60 -13.87 24.90 -1.24
C ARG A 60 -13.85 23.50 -1.84
N PRO A 61 -14.97 22.99 -2.40
CA PRO A 61 -14.89 21.79 -3.22
C PRO A 61 -13.73 22.05 -4.15
N ARG A 62 -12.71 21.20 -4.13
CA ARG A 62 -11.68 21.24 -5.16
C ARG A 62 -12.37 20.77 -6.44
N SER A 63 -13.28 21.58 -6.98
CA SER A 63 -13.30 21.80 -8.41
C SER A 63 -11.85 22.02 -8.76
N LEU A 64 -11.33 21.12 -9.59
CA LEU A 64 -10.03 21.19 -10.23
C LEU A 64 -9.56 22.63 -10.27
N ARG A 65 -8.35 22.89 -9.75
CA ARG A 65 -7.76 24.23 -9.88
C ARG A 65 -8.06 24.69 -11.31
N PRO A 66 -8.52 25.94 -11.51
CA PRO A 66 -8.65 26.50 -12.86
C PRO A 66 -7.41 26.11 -13.65
N ALA A 67 -7.60 25.79 -14.93
CA ALA A 67 -6.48 25.45 -15.79
C ALA A 67 -5.34 26.44 -15.49
N LEU A 68 -4.20 25.92 -14.99
CA LEU A 68 -2.98 26.67 -14.72
C LEU A 68 -2.87 27.86 -15.66
N SER A 69 -2.68 29.05 -15.09
CA SER A 69 -2.41 30.25 -15.86
C SER A 69 -1.19 30.03 -16.76
N LEU A 70 -1.08 30.79 -17.85
CA LEU A 70 0.06 30.70 -18.76
C LEU A 70 1.39 30.82 -17.99
N GLU A 71 1.46 31.74 -17.02
CA GLU A 71 2.62 31.94 -16.14
C GLU A 71 2.96 30.69 -15.31
N GLN A 72 1.95 29.98 -14.79
CA GLN A 72 2.17 28.74 -14.04
C GLN A 72 2.56 27.56 -14.95
N ILE A 73 2.06 27.54 -16.18
CA ILE A 73 2.48 26.59 -17.22
C ILE A 73 3.94 26.85 -17.60
N GLU A 74 4.34 28.10 -17.74
CA GLU A 74 5.73 28.50 -18.01
C GLU A 74 6.66 28.13 -16.86
N GLN A 75 6.25 28.35 -15.61
CA GLN A 75 6.98 27.88 -14.43
C GLN A 75 7.12 26.35 -14.37
N LEU A 76 6.14 25.63 -14.91
CA LEU A 76 6.17 24.17 -14.99
C LEU A 76 7.05 23.63 -16.11
N ARG A 77 7.13 24.34 -17.25
CA ARG A 77 7.94 23.90 -18.40
C ARG A 77 9.43 23.77 -18.05
N GLY A 78 9.88 24.41 -16.97
CA GLY A 78 11.24 24.31 -16.46
C GLY A 78 12.26 24.91 -17.43
N SER A 79 13.36 25.43 -16.89
CA SER A 79 14.51 25.91 -17.67
C SER A 79 15.40 24.76 -18.16
N SER A 80 14.80 23.63 -18.53
CA SER A 80 15.55 22.44 -18.92
C SER A 80 15.95 22.55 -20.39
N ASP A 81 17.25 22.59 -20.67
CA ASP A 81 17.81 22.62 -22.03
C ASP A 81 17.67 21.28 -22.79
N ARG A 82 16.98 20.30 -22.18
CA ARG A 82 16.78 18.97 -22.77
C ARG A 82 15.90 19.05 -24.04
N PRO A 83 16.26 18.32 -25.10
CA PRO A 83 15.43 18.27 -26.30
C PRO A 83 14.06 17.64 -26.01
N THR A 84 13.02 18.13 -26.68
CA THR A 84 11.67 17.57 -26.58
C THR A 84 11.47 16.43 -27.57
N LYS A 85 10.94 15.30 -27.11
CA LYS A 85 10.61 14.13 -27.94
C LYS A 85 9.11 13.83 -27.85
N TYR A 86 8.48 13.61 -29.00
CA TYR A 86 7.05 13.31 -29.09
C TYR A 86 6.84 11.81 -29.23
N HIS A 87 5.84 11.30 -28.52
CA HIS A 87 5.53 9.89 -28.42
C HIS A 87 4.05 9.67 -28.67
N SER A 88 3.76 8.84 -29.68
CA SER A 88 2.40 8.46 -30.04
C SER A 88 2.21 6.95 -30.15
N ASN A 89 3.29 6.19 -30.37
CA ASN A 89 3.31 4.73 -30.34
C ASN A 89 3.84 4.27 -28.98
N VAL A 90 2.96 3.78 -28.11
CA VAL A 90 3.27 3.40 -26.73
C VAL A 90 2.87 1.94 -26.49
N ALA A 91 3.75 1.19 -25.83
CA ALA A 91 3.42 -0.11 -25.25
C ALA A 91 3.16 0.07 -23.75
N VAL A 92 2.01 -0.41 -23.27
CA VAL A 92 1.48 -0.11 -21.94
C VAL A 92 1.20 -1.41 -21.18
N LEU A 93 1.80 -1.56 -20.01
CA LEU A 93 1.55 -2.67 -19.09
C LEU A 93 0.73 -2.13 -17.93
N VAL A 94 -0.42 -2.73 -17.66
CA VAL A 94 -1.20 -2.42 -16.46
C VAL A 94 -1.29 -3.68 -15.61
N VAL A 95 -0.61 -3.70 -14.47
CA VAL A 95 -0.74 -4.75 -13.46
C VAL A 95 -1.76 -4.27 -12.43
N LYS A 96 -2.95 -4.89 -12.41
CA LYS A 96 -4.00 -4.56 -11.44
C LYS A 96 -4.10 -5.65 -10.38
N GLN A 97 -4.10 -5.27 -9.12
CA GLN A 97 -4.32 -6.21 -8.03
C GLN A 97 -5.82 -6.43 -7.82
N ILE A 98 -6.23 -7.70 -7.70
CA ILE A 98 -7.59 -8.08 -7.34
C ILE A 98 -7.66 -8.11 -5.80
N VAL A 99 -8.46 -7.24 -5.17
CA VAL A 99 -8.66 -7.22 -3.72
C VAL A 99 -10.17 -7.17 -3.44
N GLY A 100 -10.65 -8.15 -2.67
CA GLY A 100 -12.07 -8.30 -2.35
C GLY A 100 -12.69 -7.01 -1.81
N GLY A 101 -13.64 -6.45 -2.56
CA GLY A 101 -14.36 -5.21 -2.25
C GLY A 101 -13.92 -3.96 -3.01
N LEU A 102 -12.76 -3.98 -3.69
CA LEU A 102 -12.20 -2.85 -4.45
C LEU A 102 -11.83 -3.20 -5.90
N ASP A 103 -12.12 -4.43 -6.35
CA ASP A 103 -11.89 -4.88 -7.73
C ASP A 103 -12.46 -3.94 -8.80
N ASN A 104 -13.58 -3.29 -8.50
CA ASN A 104 -14.20 -2.33 -9.40
C ASN A 104 -13.31 -1.10 -9.61
N VAL A 105 -12.69 -0.55 -8.56
CA VAL A 105 -11.86 0.66 -8.68
C VAL A 105 -10.57 0.39 -9.46
N ALA A 106 -9.91 -0.73 -9.18
CA ALA A 106 -8.70 -1.13 -9.90
C ALA A 106 -9.00 -1.44 -11.37
N SER A 107 -10.14 -2.07 -11.65
CA SER A 107 -10.60 -2.34 -13.02
C SER A 107 -10.98 -1.07 -13.76
N ASP A 108 -11.79 -0.18 -13.16
CA ASP A 108 -12.16 1.11 -13.73
C ASP A 108 -10.92 1.97 -14.07
N ASN A 109 -9.92 1.95 -13.21
CA ASN A 109 -8.67 2.67 -13.45
C ASN A 109 -7.87 2.05 -14.60
N ALA A 110 -7.80 0.72 -14.69
CA ALA A 110 -7.14 0.04 -15.80
C ALA A 110 -7.84 0.35 -17.13
N GLU A 111 -9.17 0.35 -17.15
CA GLU A 111 -9.97 0.71 -18.33
C GLU A 111 -9.76 2.17 -18.74
N LYS A 112 -9.69 3.10 -17.80
CA LYS A 112 -9.38 4.51 -18.08
C LYS A 112 -7.99 4.69 -18.68
N ILE A 113 -7.00 3.96 -18.19
CA ILE A 113 -5.63 3.97 -18.73
C ILE A 113 -5.64 3.40 -20.15
N GLU A 114 -6.28 2.25 -20.37
CA GLU A 114 -6.41 1.66 -21.70
C GLU A 114 -7.09 2.61 -22.69
N ALA A 115 -8.24 3.15 -22.32
CA ALA A 115 -9.01 4.08 -23.16
C ALA A 115 -8.18 5.32 -23.53
N PHE A 116 -7.41 5.87 -22.59
CA PHE A 116 -6.53 7.01 -22.87
C PHE A 116 -5.45 6.68 -23.91
N PHE A 117 -4.73 5.57 -23.74
CA PHE A 117 -3.66 5.22 -24.67
C PHE A 117 -4.20 4.78 -26.03
N LYS A 118 -5.38 4.15 -26.09
CA LYS A 118 -6.06 3.85 -27.35
C LYS A 118 -6.58 5.11 -28.05
N ASP A 119 -7.06 6.12 -27.32
CA ASP A 119 -7.41 7.43 -27.89
C ASP A 119 -6.19 8.17 -28.44
N LEU A 120 -5.05 8.05 -27.75
CA LEU A 120 -3.79 8.68 -28.19
C LEU A 120 -3.34 8.12 -29.55
N ASN A 121 -3.44 6.81 -29.72
CA ASN A 121 -3.20 6.10 -30.97
C ASN A 121 -3.80 4.69 -30.90
N SER A 122 -4.68 4.36 -31.85
CA SER A 122 -5.38 3.07 -31.92
C SER A 122 -4.42 1.87 -32.01
N ARG A 123 -3.20 2.10 -32.53
CA ARG A 123 -2.12 1.10 -32.67
C ARG A 123 -1.35 0.84 -31.38
N ASN A 124 -1.58 1.61 -30.32
CA ASN A 124 -0.94 1.38 -29.03
C ASN A 124 -1.28 0.00 -28.49
N GLU A 125 -0.28 -0.65 -27.92
CA GLU A 125 -0.45 -1.97 -27.33
C GLU A 125 -0.68 -1.79 -25.83
N VAL A 126 -1.82 -2.27 -25.32
CA VAL A 126 -2.14 -2.21 -23.89
C VAL A 126 -2.39 -3.63 -23.41
N THR A 127 -1.63 -4.05 -22.41
CA THR A 127 -1.74 -5.37 -21.80
C THR A 127 -2.13 -5.20 -20.33
N ILE A 128 -3.30 -5.70 -19.96
CA ILE A 128 -3.79 -5.66 -18.57
C ILE A 128 -3.62 -7.06 -17.95
N ILE A 129 -2.91 -7.13 -16.83
CA ILE A 129 -2.63 -8.38 -16.12
C ILE A 129 -3.18 -8.25 -14.70
N ALA A 130 -4.01 -9.22 -14.32
CA ALA A 130 -4.44 -9.35 -12.94
C ALA A 130 -3.34 -9.98 -12.09
N SER A 131 -3.07 -9.39 -10.93
CA SER A 131 -2.21 -9.96 -9.90
C SER A 131 -3.07 -10.32 -8.68
N PRO A 132 -2.87 -11.50 -8.07
CA PRO A 132 -3.64 -11.89 -6.90
C PRO A 132 -3.36 -10.98 -5.68
N PRO A 133 -4.31 -10.89 -4.74
CA PRO A 133 -4.09 -10.16 -3.50
C PRO A 133 -2.95 -10.78 -2.69
N GLY A 134 -2.19 -9.93 -2.01
CA GLY A 134 -1.06 -10.37 -1.18
C GLY A 134 -1.48 -11.22 0.03
N LEU A 135 -0.53 -12.01 0.56
CA LEU A 135 -0.64 -12.93 1.71
C LEU A 135 -0.83 -12.23 3.08
N GLN A 136 -1.59 -11.14 3.16
CA GLN A 136 -1.66 -10.31 4.37
C GLN A 136 -2.26 -11.08 5.57
N ALA A 137 -3.36 -11.81 5.34
CA ALA A 137 -4.01 -12.62 6.37
C ALA A 137 -3.09 -13.75 6.86
N VAL A 138 -2.42 -14.43 5.93
CA VAL A 138 -1.43 -15.47 6.21
C VAL A 138 -0.29 -14.92 7.07
N ARG A 139 0.30 -13.78 6.70
CA ARG A 139 1.41 -13.15 7.44
C ARG A 139 1.03 -12.72 8.84
N LYS A 140 -0.17 -12.14 9.02
CA LYS A 140 -0.68 -11.78 10.36
C LYS A 140 -0.76 -13.03 11.24
N MET A 141 -1.27 -14.12 10.68
CA MET A 141 -1.39 -15.39 11.37
C MET A 141 -0.03 -16.06 11.63
N GLU A 142 0.91 -16.04 10.69
CA GLU A 142 2.28 -16.55 10.90
C GLU A 142 3.04 -15.78 11.99
N LYS A 143 2.94 -14.44 11.98
CA LYS A 143 3.51 -13.60 13.05
C LYS A 143 2.89 -13.93 14.40
N GLN A 144 1.57 -14.08 14.43
CA GLN A 144 0.85 -14.45 15.65
C GLN A 144 1.25 -15.85 16.14
N LEU A 145 1.36 -16.83 15.25
CA LEU A 145 1.77 -18.18 15.58
C LEU A 145 3.21 -18.19 16.13
N LYS A 146 4.14 -17.49 15.47
CA LYS A 146 5.53 -17.37 15.93
C LYS A 146 5.62 -16.78 17.33
N LEU A 147 4.89 -15.69 17.59
CA LEU A 147 4.83 -15.05 18.91
C LEU A 147 4.29 -16.01 19.97
N GLN A 148 3.22 -16.74 19.66
CA GLN A 148 2.65 -17.73 20.58
C GLN A 148 3.61 -18.91 20.80
N GLU A 149 4.34 -19.38 19.79
CA GLU A 149 5.33 -20.45 19.94
C GLU A 149 6.52 -20.02 20.82
N GLU A 150 6.98 -18.78 20.68
CA GLU A 150 8.03 -18.21 21.55
C GLU A 150 7.54 -18.10 23.01
N GLU A 151 6.31 -17.62 23.22
CA GLU A 151 5.69 -17.55 24.54
C GLU A 151 5.53 -18.94 25.17
N LYS A 152 5.10 -19.95 24.39
CA LYS A 152 5.04 -21.35 24.80
C LYS A 152 6.41 -21.86 25.26
N LYS A 153 7.47 -21.58 24.49
CA LYS A 153 8.85 -21.98 24.83
C LYS A 153 9.29 -21.37 26.15
N ARG A 154 9.01 -20.08 26.38
CA ARG A 154 9.31 -19.38 27.64
C ARG A 154 8.57 -20.00 28.83
N MET A 155 7.28 -20.32 28.68
CA MET A 155 6.52 -20.98 29.75
C MET A 155 7.06 -22.38 30.09
N ARG A 156 7.45 -23.17 29.07
CA ARG A 156 8.08 -24.47 29.29
C ARG A 156 9.42 -24.35 29.99
N HIS A 157 10.30 -23.46 29.53
CA HIS A 157 11.59 -23.20 30.16
C HIS A 157 11.43 -22.90 31.67
N ARG A 158 10.50 -22.01 32.00
CA ARG A 158 10.23 -21.67 33.41
C ARG A 158 9.72 -22.85 34.24
N LEU A 159 8.83 -23.66 33.69
CA LEU A 159 8.27 -24.82 34.40
C LEU A 159 9.23 -26.00 34.52
N GLU A 160 10.06 -26.23 33.51
CA GLU A 160 10.93 -27.41 33.42
C GLU A 160 12.34 -27.14 34.00
N ILE A 161 12.75 -25.87 34.12
CA ILE A 161 14.11 -25.50 34.55
C ILE A 161 14.08 -24.55 35.76
N GLU A 162 13.50 -23.35 35.62
CA GLU A 162 13.59 -22.30 36.66
C GLU A 162 12.89 -22.72 37.96
N ILE A 163 11.64 -23.19 37.88
CA ILE A 163 10.86 -23.60 39.07
C ILE A 163 11.51 -24.79 39.79
N PRO A 164 11.94 -25.88 39.13
CA PRO A 164 12.68 -26.95 39.79
C PRO A 164 13.96 -26.48 40.48
N GLN A 165 14.73 -25.57 39.86
CA GLN A 165 15.96 -25.02 40.45
C GLN A 165 15.69 -24.16 41.69
N GLU A 166 14.66 -23.30 41.63
CA GLU A 166 14.20 -22.51 42.78
C GLU A 166 13.77 -23.43 43.94
N ARG A 167 13.00 -24.47 43.62
CA ARG A 167 12.53 -25.46 44.60
C ARG A 167 13.69 -26.24 45.23
N GLU A 168 14.61 -26.76 44.43
CA GLU A 168 15.78 -27.51 44.91
C GLU A 168 16.67 -26.62 45.80
N SER A 169 16.84 -25.35 45.44
CA SER A 169 17.61 -24.39 46.24
C SER A 169 16.98 -24.16 47.61
N LEU A 170 15.65 -24.02 47.67
CA LEU A 170 14.91 -23.84 48.92
C LEU A 170 14.89 -25.12 49.77
N GLU A 171 14.73 -26.29 49.15
CA GLU A 171 14.81 -27.58 49.84
C GLU A 171 16.20 -27.79 50.47
N LYS A 172 17.26 -27.42 49.74
CA LYS A 172 18.64 -27.47 50.25
C LYS A 172 18.87 -26.52 51.42
N GLU A 173 18.37 -25.28 51.34
CA GLU A 173 18.47 -24.31 52.43
C GLU A 173 17.70 -24.77 53.68
N MET A 174 16.54 -25.39 53.49
CA MET A 174 15.80 -26.04 54.59
C MET A 174 16.59 -27.18 55.25
N GLN A 175 17.27 -28.02 54.45
CA GLN A 175 18.07 -29.13 54.97
C GLN A 175 19.30 -28.62 55.74
N GLU A 176 19.96 -27.58 55.23
CA GLU A 176 21.10 -26.93 55.90
C GLU A 176 20.71 -26.30 57.24
N GLN A 177 19.50 -25.73 57.36
CA GLN A 177 18.95 -25.25 58.65
C GLN A 177 18.72 -26.37 59.66
N LYS A 178 18.17 -27.50 59.22
CA LYS A 178 17.96 -28.68 60.09
C LYS A 178 19.27 -29.24 60.63
N GLU A 179 20.35 -29.10 59.87
CA GLU A 179 21.71 -29.51 60.25
C GLU A 179 22.44 -28.45 61.11
N GLY A 180 21.78 -27.35 61.50
CA GLY A 180 22.35 -26.31 62.36
C GLY A 180 23.37 -25.39 61.66
N LYS A 181 23.42 -25.39 60.32
CA LYS A 181 24.31 -24.51 59.55
C LYS A 181 23.73 -23.10 59.44
N LYS A 182 24.59 -22.08 59.47
CA LYS A 182 24.20 -20.68 59.22
C LYS A 182 23.73 -20.53 57.77
N THR A 183 22.46 -20.17 57.58
CA THR A 183 21.89 -19.89 56.24
C THR A 183 22.36 -18.57 55.66
N ARG A 184 22.32 -18.48 54.32
CA ARG A 184 22.67 -17.26 53.57
C ARG A 184 21.74 -16.08 53.82
N PHE A 185 20.44 -16.33 54.06
CA PHE A 185 19.43 -15.26 54.10
C PHE A 185 18.71 -15.09 55.46
N GLY A 186 18.96 -15.97 56.44
CA GLY A 186 18.38 -15.85 57.79
C GLY A 186 16.85 -16.01 57.84
N ILE A 187 16.26 -16.65 56.83
CA ILE A 187 14.81 -16.85 56.69
C ILE A 187 14.34 -17.92 57.68
N PRO A 188 13.30 -17.68 58.50
CA PRO A 188 12.75 -18.70 59.40
C PRO A 188 12.25 -19.96 58.66
N PRO A 189 12.34 -21.16 59.27
CA PRO A 189 11.86 -22.42 58.66
C PRO A 189 10.38 -22.39 58.25
N GLN A 190 9.54 -21.65 58.98
CA GLN A 190 8.11 -21.48 58.70
C GLN A 190 7.86 -20.69 57.40
N ASP A 191 8.73 -19.71 57.11
CA ASP A 191 8.65 -18.91 55.89
C ASP A 191 9.15 -19.69 54.67
N LEU A 192 10.17 -20.54 54.84
CA LEU A 192 10.66 -21.47 53.79
C LEU A 192 9.58 -22.51 53.41
N SER A 193 8.88 -23.07 54.40
CA SER A 193 7.75 -23.99 54.14
C SER A 193 6.63 -23.30 53.37
N SER A 194 6.28 -22.06 53.75
CA SER A 194 5.26 -21.26 53.08
C SER A 194 5.67 -20.90 51.64
N GLN A 195 6.95 -20.63 51.40
CA GLN A 195 7.49 -20.39 50.05
C GLN A 195 7.46 -21.65 49.16
N LEU A 196 7.81 -22.81 49.71
CA LEU A 196 7.72 -24.09 48.98
C LEU A 196 6.29 -24.44 48.59
N GLU A 197 5.32 -24.28 49.52
CA GLU A 197 3.90 -24.45 49.21
C GLU A 197 3.43 -23.45 48.14
N GLY A 198 3.88 -22.20 48.23
CA GLY A 198 3.60 -21.17 47.23
C GLY A 198 4.11 -21.53 45.83
N ILE A 199 5.33 -22.06 45.74
CA ILE A 199 5.93 -22.55 44.49
C ILE A 199 5.13 -23.74 43.94
N GLN A 200 4.74 -24.69 44.79
CA GLN A 200 3.98 -25.85 44.39
C GLN A 200 2.59 -25.48 43.83
N GLN A 201 1.88 -24.56 44.49
CA GLN A 201 0.61 -24.03 43.99
C GLN A 201 0.78 -23.25 42.68
N TYR A 202 1.83 -22.44 42.58
CA TYR A 202 2.18 -21.70 41.38
C TYR A 202 2.48 -22.63 40.19
N GLU A 203 3.24 -23.70 40.42
CA GLU A 203 3.56 -24.71 39.41
C GLU A 203 2.30 -25.39 38.87
N VAL A 204 1.41 -25.85 39.76
CA VAL A 204 0.13 -26.48 39.37
C VAL A 204 -0.72 -25.51 38.53
N ARG A 205 -0.81 -24.24 38.94
CA ARG A 205 -1.52 -23.22 38.18
C ARG A 205 -0.90 -23.00 36.79
N LYS A 206 0.43 -22.88 36.73
CA LYS A 206 1.15 -22.63 35.47
C LYS A 206 1.11 -23.82 34.53
N ARG A 207 1.12 -25.06 35.02
CA ARG A 207 0.88 -26.26 34.20
C ARG A 207 -0.49 -26.23 33.53
N ARG A 208 -1.55 -25.86 34.27
CA ARG A 208 -2.90 -25.70 33.70
C ARG A 208 -2.98 -24.57 32.66
N GLU A 209 -2.31 -23.45 32.91
CA GLU A 209 -2.22 -22.34 31.95
C GLU A 209 -1.48 -22.77 30.67
N LEU A 210 -0.35 -23.48 30.81
CA LEU A 210 0.40 -24.03 29.68
C LEU A 210 -0.47 -24.99 28.87
N GLU A 211 -1.19 -25.93 29.50
CA GLU A 211 -2.05 -26.88 28.78
C GLU A 211 -3.12 -26.17 27.93
N ARG A 212 -3.78 -25.13 28.48
CA ARG A 212 -4.75 -24.32 27.72
C ARG A 212 -4.08 -23.60 26.55
N PHE A 213 -2.90 -23.06 26.79
CA PHE A 213 -2.13 -22.36 25.77
C PHE A 213 -1.68 -23.30 24.65
N GLU A 214 -1.27 -24.52 24.99
CA GLU A 214 -0.90 -25.54 24.02
C GLU A 214 -2.06 -25.95 23.13
N LYS A 215 -3.27 -26.09 23.69
CA LYS A 215 -4.49 -26.32 22.91
C LYS A 215 -4.74 -25.18 21.91
N LYS A 216 -4.57 -23.93 22.34
CA LYS A 216 -4.71 -22.75 21.46
C LYS A 216 -3.69 -22.74 20.33
N VAL A 217 -2.41 -23.00 20.62
CA VAL A 217 -1.35 -23.10 19.61
C VAL A 217 -1.62 -24.25 18.64
N ALA A 218 -2.11 -25.40 19.14
CA ALA A 218 -2.45 -26.54 18.29
C ALA A 218 -3.58 -26.19 17.29
N VAL A 219 -4.60 -25.45 17.73
CA VAL A 219 -5.67 -24.96 16.83
C VAL A 219 -5.09 -24.04 15.75
N LEU A 220 -4.23 -23.08 16.11
CA LEU A 220 -3.58 -22.18 15.15
C LEU A 220 -2.70 -22.94 14.15
N ARG A 221 -1.95 -23.95 14.62
CA ARG A 221 -1.15 -24.83 13.74
C ARG A 221 -2.04 -25.60 12.77
N LYS A 222 -3.17 -26.13 13.25
CA LYS A 222 -4.13 -26.83 12.39
C LYS A 222 -4.71 -25.88 11.34
N GLN A 223 -5.08 -24.66 11.72
CA GLN A 223 -5.57 -23.64 10.77
C GLN A 223 -4.50 -23.30 9.73
N ARG A 224 -3.23 -23.15 10.14
CA ARG A 224 -2.10 -22.93 9.24
C ARG A 224 -2.00 -24.03 8.18
N GLU A 225 -1.98 -25.29 8.59
CA GLU A 225 -1.80 -26.41 7.66
C GLU A 225 -3.04 -26.67 6.79
N THR A 226 -4.25 -26.48 7.32
CA THR A 226 -5.49 -26.87 6.62
C THR A 226 -6.08 -25.78 5.73
N ILE A 227 -5.96 -24.51 6.14
CA ILE A 227 -6.60 -23.38 5.43
C ILE A 227 -5.54 -22.59 4.67
N PHE A 228 -4.48 -22.19 5.38
CA PHE A 228 -3.56 -21.19 4.84
C PHE A 228 -2.49 -21.77 3.94
N LYS A 229 -2.00 -22.98 4.22
CA LYS A 229 -0.99 -23.64 3.37
C LYS A 229 -1.50 -23.88 1.94
N PRO A 230 -2.70 -24.46 1.73
CA PRO A 230 -3.27 -24.56 0.38
C PRO A 230 -3.45 -23.18 -0.28
N GLN A 231 -3.91 -22.18 0.47
CA GLN A 231 -4.06 -20.81 -0.04
C GLN A 231 -2.72 -20.20 -0.46
N ILE A 232 -1.64 -20.45 0.29
CA ILE A 232 -0.28 -20.01 -0.08
C ILE A 232 0.14 -20.66 -1.39
N GLU A 233 -0.03 -21.97 -1.53
CA GLU A 233 0.38 -22.72 -2.72
C GLU A 233 -0.42 -22.27 -3.96
N GLU A 234 -1.73 -22.04 -3.81
CA GLU A 234 -2.59 -21.51 -4.87
C GLU A 234 -2.20 -20.08 -5.26
N LEU A 235 -1.96 -19.21 -4.27
CA LEU A 235 -1.50 -17.84 -4.51
C LEU A 235 -0.12 -17.82 -5.19
N GLN A 236 0.80 -18.70 -4.80
CA GLN A 236 2.11 -18.85 -5.46
C GLN A 236 1.96 -19.21 -6.94
N LYS A 237 1.04 -20.11 -7.29
CA LYS A 237 0.75 -20.45 -8.69
C LYS A 237 0.19 -19.25 -9.46
N GLU A 238 -0.73 -18.50 -8.88
CA GLU A 238 -1.29 -17.29 -9.53
C GLU A 238 -0.24 -16.17 -9.66
N ILE A 239 0.68 -16.03 -8.69
CA ILE A 239 1.81 -15.10 -8.78
C ILE A 239 2.75 -15.50 -9.93
N GLU A 240 3.14 -16.77 -10.03
CA GLU A 240 4.01 -17.25 -11.11
C GLU A 240 3.34 -17.14 -12.49
N LYS A 241 2.03 -17.38 -12.56
CA LYS A 241 1.24 -17.14 -13.76
C LYS A 241 1.23 -15.66 -14.15
N ALA A 242 1.02 -14.75 -13.20
CA ALA A 242 1.10 -13.31 -13.45
C ALA A 242 2.51 -12.89 -13.89
N LYS A 243 3.57 -13.41 -13.25
CA LYS A 243 4.97 -13.17 -13.61
C LYS A 243 5.29 -13.64 -15.02
N THR A 244 4.81 -14.82 -15.40
CA THR A 244 4.99 -15.38 -16.74
C THR A 244 4.25 -14.55 -17.79
N ALA A 245 3.03 -14.11 -17.49
CA ALA A 245 2.26 -13.22 -18.36
C ALA A 245 2.96 -11.86 -18.55
N ILE A 246 3.48 -11.26 -17.47
CA ILE A 246 4.25 -10.01 -17.52
C ILE A 246 5.51 -10.22 -18.37
N SER A 247 6.26 -11.29 -18.09
CA SER A 247 7.49 -11.62 -18.83
C SER A 247 7.20 -11.80 -20.32
N THR A 248 6.16 -12.54 -20.67
CA THR A 248 5.76 -12.78 -22.07
C THR A 248 5.37 -11.48 -22.77
N ALA A 249 4.60 -10.61 -22.11
CA ALA A 249 4.21 -9.33 -22.67
C ALA A 249 5.43 -8.42 -22.91
N MET A 250 6.33 -8.33 -21.94
CA MET A 250 7.53 -7.49 -22.05
C MET A 250 8.55 -8.09 -23.01
N ASP A 251 8.70 -9.42 -23.09
CA ASP A 251 9.57 -10.07 -24.07
C ASP A 251 9.11 -9.77 -25.49
N LYS A 252 7.81 -9.80 -25.76
CA LYS A 252 7.27 -9.38 -27.06
C LYS A 252 7.66 -7.93 -27.40
N TRP A 253 7.72 -7.05 -26.41
CA TRP A 253 8.14 -5.66 -26.62
C TRP A 253 9.64 -5.53 -26.84
N ILE A 254 10.45 -6.29 -26.10
CA ILE A 254 11.90 -6.35 -26.26
C ILE A 254 12.27 -6.83 -27.67
N HIS A 255 11.49 -7.74 -28.26
CA HIS A 255 11.72 -8.19 -29.64
C HIS A 255 11.23 -7.20 -30.70
N ASN A 256 10.37 -6.24 -30.34
CA ASN A 256 9.75 -5.29 -31.26
C ASN A 256 9.95 -3.83 -30.81
N GLN A 257 11.11 -3.51 -30.23
CA GLN A 257 11.35 -2.21 -29.61
C GLN A 257 11.18 -1.05 -30.59
N ASP A 258 11.62 -1.22 -31.84
CA ASP A 258 11.52 -0.20 -32.90
C ASP A 258 10.08 0.23 -33.23
N LYS A 259 9.09 -0.60 -32.89
CA LYS A 259 7.67 -0.29 -33.09
C LYS A 259 7.17 0.79 -32.11
N PHE A 260 7.79 0.89 -30.94
CA PHE A 260 7.32 1.71 -29.84
C PHE A 260 8.27 2.86 -29.57
N THR A 261 7.72 4.04 -29.43
CA THR A 261 8.49 5.24 -29.08
C THR A 261 8.66 5.39 -27.57
N CYS A 262 7.77 4.78 -26.77
CA CYS A 262 7.75 4.85 -25.31
C CYS A 262 7.15 3.57 -24.71
N PHE A 263 7.60 3.21 -23.51
CA PHE A 263 7.03 2.14 -22.70
C PHE A 263 6.39 2.72 -21.44
N ALA A 264 5.19 2.27 -21.09
CA ALA A 264 4.52 2.70 -19.88
C ALA A 264 4.15 1.49 -19.02
N VAL A 265 4.42 1.55 -17.71
CA VAL A 265 4.09 0.50 -16.76
C VAL A 265 3.30 1.12 -15.60
N PHE A 266 2.12 0.57 -15.33
CA PHE A 266 1.24 0.99 -14.24
C PHE A 266 0.97 -0.19 -13.32
N VAL A 267 1.34 -0.08 -12.06
CA VAL A 267 1.02 -1.07 -11.02
C VAL A 267 -0.04 -0.47 -10.10
N ILE A 268 -1.27 -0.95 -10.23
CA ILE A 268 -2.45 -0.52 -9.48
C ILE A 268 -2.64 -1.52 -8.32
N SER A 269 -2.21 -1.12 -7.13
CA SER A 269 -2.23 -1.93 -5.90
C SER A 269 -2.78 -1.10 -4.75
N ASP A 270 -3.70 -1.66 -3.95
CA ASP A 270 -4.27 -0.98 -2.77
C ASP A 270 -3.62 -1.42 -1.44
N ASP A 271 -2.77 -2.46 -1.48
CA ASP A 271 -2.34 -3.15 -0.28
C ASP A 271 -0.81 -3.13 -0.08
N LYS A 272 -0.40 -2.92 1.17
CA LYS A 272 1.01 -3.02 1.55
C LYS A 272 1.48 -4.48 1.56
N TRP A 273 2.27 -4.81 0.52
CA TRP A 273 3.39 -5.75 0.49
C TRP A 273 3.12 -7.26 0.31
N SER A 274 3.66 -7.84 -0.79
CA SER A 274 4.85 -8.74 -0.79
C SER A 274 5.06 -9.52 -2.08
N THR A 275 3.98 -9.74 -2.82
CA THR A 275 4.03 -10.13 -4.23
C THR A 275 4.76 -9.09 -5.07
N GLU A 276 4.76 -7.85 -4.59
CA GLU A 276 5.44 -6.70 -5.15
C GLU A 276 6.96 -6.84 -5.33
N ALA A 277 7.71 -7.54 -4.47
CA ALA A 277 9.17 -7.61 -4.64
C ALA A 277 9.58 -8.46 -5.86
N MET A 278 8.91 -9.59 -6.06
CA MET A 278 9.16 -10.47 -7.22
C MET A 278 8.67 -9.82 -8.53
N LEU A 279 7.57 -9.07 -8.46
CA LEU A 279 7.07 -8.30 -9.61
C LEU A 279 7.96 -7.10 -9.90
N GLU A 280 8.49 -6.42 -8.87
CA GLU A 280 9.45 -5.33 -9.00
C GLU A 280 10.70 -5.81 -9.72
N GLU A 281 11.30 -6.91 -9.24
CA GLU A 281 12.48 -7.53 -9.85
C GLU A 281 12.21 -7.91 -11.31
N CYS A 282 11.12 -8.63 -11.58
CA CYS A 282 10.75 -9.05 -12.93
C CYS A 282 10.57 -7.87 -13.89
N ILE A 283 9.84 -6.82 -13.48
CA ILE A 283 9.62 -5.64 -14.32
C ILE A 283 10.92 -4.86 -14.49
N MET A 284 11.69 -4.67 -13.42
CA MET A 284 12.97 -3.95 -13.45
C MET A 284 13.95 -4.60 -14.41
N GLU A 285 14.16 -5.92 -14.31
CA GLU A 285 15.04 -6.68 -15.19
C GLU A 285 14.65 -6.51 -16.66
N LYS A 286 13.34 -6.62 -16.97
CA LYS A 286 12.86 -6.48 -18.35
C LYS A 286 12.98 -5.05 -18.87
N LEU A 287 12.72 -4.03 -18.05
CA LEU A 287 12.90 -2.63 -18.44
C LEU A 287 14.39 -2.28 -18.68
N ALA A 288 15.30 -2.89 -17.92
CA ALA A 288 16.74 -2.69 -18.10
C ALA A 288 17.25 -3.20 -19.47
N LEU A 289 16.54 -4.14 -20.10
CA LEU A 289 16.83 -4.63 -21.45
C LEU A 289 16.38 -3.68 -22.57
N ILE A 290 15.80 -2.52 -22.22
CA ILE A 290 15.34 -1.50 -23.16
C ILE A 290 15.98 -0.14 -22.78
N PRO A 291 17.31 -0.01 -22.71
CA PRO A 291 17.97 1.15 -22.10
C PRO A 291 17.65 2.47 -22.82
N ASP A 292 17.54 2.46 -24.14
CA ASP A 292 17.52 3.68 -24.97
C ASP A 292 16.11 4.26 -25.25
N HIS A 293 15.07 3.64 -24.69
CA HIS A 293 13.69 4.10 -24.87
C HIS A 293 13.17 4.77 -23.62
N ALA A 294 12.35 5.81 -23.80
CA ALA A 294 11.72 6.51 -22.70
C ALA A 294 10.64 5.67 -22.02
N LYS A 295 10.64 5.66 -20.69
CA LYS A 295 9.78 4.83 -19.85
C LYS A 295 8.99 5.70 -18.87
N LEU A 296 7.69 5.49 -18.78
CA LEU A 296 6.86 6.00 -17.68
C LEU A 296 6.51 4.84 -16.76
N VAL A 297 6.95 4.86 -15.50
CA VAL A 297 6.67 3.77 -14.57
C VAL A 297 5.98 4.30 -13.33
N VAL A 298 4.71 3.95 -13.15
CA VAL A 298 3.88 4.34 -12.00
C VAL A 298 3.70 3.13 -11.10
N THR A 299 4.24 3.19 -9.89
CA THR A 299 4.33 2.03 -8.98
C THR A 299 4.07 2.40 -7.52
N PRO A 300 3.81 1.42 -6.65
CA PRO A 300 3.84 1.59 -5.21
C PRO A 300 5.12 2.27 -4.72
N SER A 301 5.03 3.03 -3.62
CA SER A 301 6.14 3.81 -3.05
C SER A 301 7.34 2.98 -2.57
N GLU A 302 7.13 1.69 -2.43
CA GLU A 302 8.08 0.70 -2.00
C GLU A 302 9.07 0.30 -3.10
N TRP A 303 8.70 0.47 -4.38
CA TRP A 303 9.48 0.02 -5.53
C TRP A 303 10.63 0.96 -5.86
N LYS A 304 11.61 1.06 -4.97
CA LYS A 304 12.66 2.10 -5.06
C LYS A 304 13.68 1.84 -6.15
N THR A 305 13.81 0.59 -6.62
CA THR A 305 14.89 0.17 -7.52
C THR A 305 14.62 0.57 -8.97
N ILE A 306 13.34 0.65 -9.39
CA ILE A 306 12.96 1.06 -10.75
C ILE A 306 13.59 2.39 -11.18
N GLY A 307 13.72 3.35 -10.26
CA GLY A 307 14.32 4.65 -10.55
C GLY A 307 15.81 4.62 -10.93
N THR A 308 16.48 3.46 -10.89
CA THR A 308 17.86 3.30 -11.40
C THR A 308 17.91 2.88 -12.88
N VAL A 309 16.77 2.51 -13.47
CA VAL A 309 16.69 2.17 -14.89
C VAL A 309 16.89 3.44 -15.74
N PRO A 310 17.73 3.41 -16.79
CA PRO A 310 17.93 4.54 -17.70
C PRO A 310 16.63 4.96 -18.41
N GLU A 311 16.57 6.22 -18.84
CA GLU A 311 15.44 6.77 -19.62
C GLU A 311 14.08 6.51 -18.95
N THR A 312 13.99 6.69 -17.63
CA THR A 312 12.82 6.36 -16.83
C THR A 312 12.32 7.55 -16.03
N LEU A 313 11.04 7.87 -16.22
CA LEU A 313 10.26 8.66 -15.29
C LEU A 313 9.52 7.72 -14.34
N HIS A 314 10.06 7.57 -13.15
CA HIS A 314 9.52 6.71 -12.11
C HIS A 314 8.69 7.54 -11.12
N VAL A 315 7.40 7.23 -11.06
CA VAL A 315 6.41 7.88 -10.20
C VAL A 315 5.98 6.91 -9.11
N MET A 316 6.49 7.18 -7.91
CA MET A 316 6.13 6.42 -6.71
C MET A 316 4.84 6.96 -6.09
N CYS A 317 3.88 6.08 -5.86
CA CYS A 317 2.58 6.41 -5.31
C CYS A 317 2.35 5.68 -3.98
N ASN A 318 2.00 6.42 -2.93
CA ASN A 318 1.50 5.82 -1.69
C ASN A 318 0.00 5.54 -1.86
N LEU A 319 -0.32 4.34 -2.30
CA LEU A 319 -1.62 4.00 -2.86
C LEU A 319 -2.72 3.77 -1.79
N ASN A 320 -2.35 3.57 -0.53
CA ASN A 320 -3.26 3.31 0.61
C ASN A 320 -4.39 4.34 0.85
N TYR A 321 -4.33 5.52 0.22
CA TYR A 321 -5.32 6.59 0.41
C TYR A 321 -5.76 7.26 -0.90
N LEU A 322 -5.30 6.79 -2.07
CA LEU A 322 -5.31 7.62 -3.29
C LEU A 322 -5.59 6.93 -4.60
N THR A 323 -5.61 5.59 -4.66
CA THR A 323 -5.97 4.84 -5.88
C THR A 323 -7.24 5.38 -6.55
N TYR A 324 -8.26 5.71 -5.75
CA TYR A 324 -9.54 6.23 -6.24
C TYR A 324 -9.47 7.62 -6.91
N LYS A 325 -8.45 8.44 -6.61
CA LYS A 325 -8.29 9.80 -7.17
C LYS A 325 -7.07 9.95 -8.07
N PHE A 326 -6.02 9.16 -7.85
CA PHE A 326 -4.74 9.32 -8.52
C PHE A 326 -4.86 9.10 -10.03
N TYR A 327 -5.31 7.91 -10.45
CA TYR A 327 -5.39 7.58 -11.88
C TYR A 327 -6.43 8.42 -12.62
N PRO A 328 -7.66 8.64 -12.10
CA PRO A 328 -8.61 9.51 -12.79
C PRO A 328 -8.07 10.92 -13.00
N LEU A 329 -7.42 11.50 -11.99
CA LEU A 329 -6.86 12.85 -12.10
C LEU A 329 -5.62 12.90 -13.00
N MET A 330 -4.78 11.87 -12.98
CA MET A 330 -3.65 11.74 -13.90
C MET A 330 -4.13 11.75 -15.35
N ILE A 331 -5.13 10.91 -15.67
CA ILE A 331 -5.72 10.83 -17.01
C ILE A 331 -6.35 12.18 -17.39
N GLU A 332 -7.02 12.84 -16.47
CA GLU A 332 -7.59 14.15 -16.70
C GLU A 332 -6.54 15.20 -17.04
N ILE A 333 -5.43 15.25 -16.28
CA ILE A 333 -4.30 16.14 -16.56
C ILE A 333 -3.69 15.80 -17.91
N PHE A 334 -3.47 14.52 -18.21
CA PHE A 334 -2.92 14.11 -19.51
C PHE A 334 -3.81 14.59 -20.66
N ASN A 335 -5.12 14.42 -20.56
CA ASN A 335 -6.06 14.90 -21.58
C ASN A 335 -6.01 16.41 -21.77
N LYS A 336 -5.90 17.17 -20.67
CA LYS A 336 -5.89 18.64 -20.72
C LYS A 336 -4.54 19.23 -21.14
N ARG A 337 -3.44 18.53 -20.88
CA ARG A 337 -2.09 19.12 -20.89
C ARG A 337 -1.11 18.50 -21.87
N ARG A 338 -1.38 17.32 -22.43
CA ARG A 338 -0.43 16.61 -23.32
C ARG A 338 0.13 17.45 -24.47
N GLU A 339 -0.67 18.38 -25.01
CA GLU A 339 -0.25 19.28 -26.10
C GLU A 339 0.64 20.44 -25.61
N THR A 340 0.64 20.75 -24.31
CA THR A 340 1.20 21.99 -23.75
C THR A 340 2.32 21.78 -22.74
N LEU A 341 2.39 20.61 -22.10
CA LEU A 341 3.33 20.23 -21.05
C LEU A 341 4.00 18.90 -21.38
N ASP A 342 5.27 18.76 -21.00
CA ASP A 342 5.92 17.46 -20.93
C ASP A 342 5.42 16.64 -19.74
N LEU A 343 5.73 15.35 -19.78
CA LEU A 343 5.25 14.38 -18.82
C LEU A 343 5.76 14.67 -17.40
N VAL A 344 6.99 15.15 -17.23
CA VAL A 344 7.51 15.51 -15.91
C VAL A 344 6.67 16.64 -15.32
N SER A 345 6.41 17.69 -16.10
CA SER A 345 5.54 18.80 -15.69
C SER A 345 4.10 18.38 -15.41
N MET A 346 3.52 17.48 -16.22
CA MET A 346 2.19 16.92 -15.95
C MET A 346 2.16 16.15 -14.63
N MET A 347 3.19 15.35 -14.32
CA MET A 347 3.29 14.64 -13.04
C MET A 347 3.52 15.59 -11.86
N GLN A 348 4.22 16.72 -12.07
CA GLN A 348 4.33 17.78 -11.06
C GLN A 348 2.99 18.50 -10.83
N GLU A 349 2.20 18.80 -11.87
CA GLU A 349 0.84 19.34 -11.74
C GLU A 349 -0.07 18.37 -10.98
N LEU A 350 0.02 17.07 -11.29
CA LEU A 350 -0.69 16.02 -10.57
C LEU A 350 -0.31 16.01 -9.08
N GLY A 351 0.99 16.05 -8.78
CA GLY A 351 1.50 16.11 -7.43
C GLY A 351 0.95 17.30 -6.64
N ARG A 352 0.96 18.50 -7.25
CA ARG A 352 0.40 19.73 -6.65
C ARG A 352 -1.10 19.66 -6.42
N THR A 353 -1.83 18.99 -7.32
CA THR A 353 -3.29 18.91 -7.29
C THR A 353 -3.78 17.92 -6.24
N LEU A 354 -3.13 16.75 -6.17
CA LEU A 354 -3.40 15.77 -5.13
C LEU A 354 -2.99 16.31 -3.75
N PHE A 355 -1.82 16.92 -3.61
CA PHE A 355 -1.30 17.35 -2.32
C PHE A 355 -0.44 18.61 -2.37
N GLY A 356 -0.75 19.60 -1.52
CA GLY A 356 0.17 20.68 -1.19
C GLY A 356 1.40 20.25 -0.35
N ARG A 357 1.62 18.93 -0.12
CA ARG A 357 2.68 18.38 0.76
C ARG A 357 3.10 16.94 0.36
N GLY A 358 4.00 16.84 -0.63
CA GLY A 358 5.12 15.86 -0.71
C GLY A 358 4.91 14.36 -0.45
N ILE A 359 4.10 13.63 -1.23
CA ILE A 359 4.04 12.14 -1.18
C ILE A 359 4.21 11.48 -2.58
N HIS A 360 4.57 12.24 -3.62
CA HIS A 360 5.03 11.67 -4.89
C HIS A 360 6.52 11.95 -5.03
N LEU A 361 7.35 10.90 -4.92
CA LEU A 361 8.71 11.00 -5.39
C LEU A 361 8.69 10.67 -6.88
N THR A 362 8.95 11.69 -7.69
CA THR A 362 9.25 11.54 -9.10
C THR A 362 10.75 11.45 -9.22
N LYS A 363 11.26 10.30 -9.65
CA LYS A 363 12.65 10.14 -10.10
C LYS A 363 12.66 10.21 -11.62
N ASP A 364 13.55 11.01 -12.16
CA ASP A 364 13.65 11.26 -13.60
C ASP A 364 15.09 11.02 -14.06
N THR A 365 15.26 10.05 -14.96
CA THR A 365 16.53 9.76 -15.65
C THR A 365 16.42 9.99 -17.16
N LEU A 366 15.37 10.68 -17.64
CA LEU A 366 15.14 10.95 -19.05
C LEU A 366 16.15 11.96 -19.62
N SER A 367 16.77 11.63 -20.75
CA SER A 367 17.58 12.59 -21.51
C SER A 367 16.75 13.63 -22.26
N THR A 368 15.46 13.37 -22.49
CA THR A 368 14.54 14.20 -23.27
C THR A 368 13.30 14.60 -22.47
N LEU A 369 12.68 15.72 -22.85
CA LEU A 369 11.35 16.09 -22.37
C LEU A 369 10.29 15.30 -23.15
N LEU A 370 9.68 14.31 -22.49
CA LEU A 370 8.68 13.44 -23.10
C LEU A 370 7.35 14.15 -23.26
N ARG A 371 6.78 14.16 -24.48
CA ARG A 371 5.42 14.64 -24.75
C ARG A 371 4.59 13.59 -25.46
N PHE A 372 3.32 13.46 -25.06
CA PHE A 372 2.35 12.65 -25.79
C PHE A 372 1.73 13.45 -26.93
N GLN A 373 1.66 12.85 -28.11
CA GLN A 373 1.04 13.44 -29.28
C GLN A 373 -0.01 12.50 -29.85
N LYS A 374 -1.22 13.02 -30.10
CA LYS A 374 -2.27 12.23 -30.74
C LYS A 374 -1.92 12.01 -32.21
N THR A 375 -2.04 10.77 -32.69
CA THR A 375 -1.87 10.51 -34.13
C THR A 375 -3.19 10.81 -34.84
N GLU A 376 -3.17 11.72 -35.81
CA GLU A 376 -4.33 11.90 -36.69
C GLU A 376 -4.42 10.70 -37.65
N GLU A 377 -5.46 9.88 -37.51
CA GLU A 377 -5.82 8.96 -38.59
C GLU A 377 -6.28 9.80 -39.79
N LYS A 378 -5.43 9.86 -40.82
CA LYS A 378 -5.81 10.42 -42.13
C LYS A 378 -7.07 9.70 -42.60
N ARG A 379 -8.23 10.35 -42.43
CA ARG A 379 -9.45 9.98 -43.14
C ARG A 379 -9.16 10.19 -44.62
N PHE A 380 -8.76 9.13 -45.31
CA PHE A 380 -8.88 9.08 -46.76
C PHE A 380 -10.38 9.18 -47.07
N ARG A 381 -10.87 10.40 -47.26
CA ARG A 381 -12.09 10.61 -48.04
C ARG A 381 -11.75 10.15 -49.44
N ILE A 382 -12.16 8.94 -49.77
CA ILE A 382 -12.37 8.54 -51.15
C ILE A 382 -13.51 9.44 -51.64
N SER A 383 -13.17 10.57 -52.25
CA SER A 383 -14.09 11.29 -53.12
C SER A 383 -14.27 10.41 -54.36
N GLY A 384 -15.29 9.58 -54.33
CA GLY A 384 -15.75 8.86 -55.51
C GLY A 384 -16.49 9.81 -56.45
N SER A 385 -16.19 9.61 -57.75
CA SER A 385 -16.83 10.13 -58.97
C SER A 385 -16.78 11.62 -59.23
#